data_AF-A0A831TQA0-F1
#
_entry.id   AF-A0A831TQA0-F1
#
_cell.length_a   1.000
_cell.length_b   1.000
_cell.length_c   1.000
_cell.angle_alpha   90.00
_cell.angle_beta   90.00
_cell.angle_gamma   90.00
#
_symmetry.space_group_name_H-M   'P 1'
#
loop_
_entity.id
_entity.type
_entity.pdbx_description
1 polymer ?
#
loop_
_entity_poly.entity_id
_entity_poly.type
_entity_poly.pdbx_seq_one_letter_code
_entity_poly.pdbx_strand_id
1 'polypeptide(L)'
;MELYQYDMSQYEEESDNDVNEYGLYDYKYLDHYWTEKGRHPFFVIRSGKLAGFVLAREVTVAGDLSPRVSMGEFSILRKYRRKGIGNEVAIKMFGMFKRIGRSI
;
A
#
# COMPACT_ATOMS: atom_id res chain seq x y z
N MET A 1 6.40 -3.49 8.24
CA MET A 1 6.74 -3.23 6.82
C MET A 1 7.92 -4.09 6.38
N GLU A 2 8.75 -4.56 7.31
CA GLU A 2 9.86 -5.52 7.13
C GLU A 2 9.71 -6.53 5.98
N LEU A 3 8.71 -7.42 6.05
CA LEU A 3 8.56 -8.49 5.06
C LEU A 3 8.29 -7.99 3.64
N TYR A 4 7.73 -6.79 3.51
CA TYR A 4 7.53 -6.16 2.21
C TYR A 4 8.82 -5.54 1.70
N GLN A 5 9.47 -4.71 2.52
CA GLN A 5 10.73 -4.04 2.19
C GLN A 5 11.81 -5.07 1.82
N TYR A 6 11.94 -6.14 2.61
CA TYR A 6 12.85 -7.25 2.31
C TYR A 6 12.52 -7.97 0.99
N ASP A 7 11.24 -8.09 0.63
CA ASP A 7 10.86 -8.74 -0.64
C ASP A 7 11.03 -7.79 -1.84
N MET A 8 10.99 -6.47 -1.61
CA MET A 8 11.22 -5.44 -2.61
C MET A 8 12.68 -5.06 -2.80
N SER A 9 13.55 -5.29 -1.81
CA SER A 9 14.96 -4.88 -1.83
C SER A 9 15.72 -5.40 -3.06
N GLN A 10 15.35 -6.58 -3.57
CA GLN A 10 15.89 -7.14 -4.83
C GLN A 10 15.61 -6.28 -6.09
N TYR A 11 14.68 -5.33 -6.00
CA TYR A 11 14.30 -4.42 -7.09
C TYR A 11 14.69 -2.97 -6.81
N GLU A 12 15.25 -2.70 -5.63
CA GLU A 12 15.57 -1.36 -5.12
C GLU A 12 17.08 -1.22 -4.86
N GLU A 13 17.92 -1.85 -5.68
CA GLU A 13 19.39 -1.88 -5.49
C GLU A 13 20.03 -0.48 -5.43
N GLU A 14 19.42 0.51 -6.10
CA GLU A 14 19.89 1.90 -6.13
C GLU A 14 19.19 2.81 -5.10
N SER A 15 18.38 2.25 -4.19
CA SER A 15 17.61 2.98 -3.18
C SER A 15 18.39 3.10 -1.88
N ASP A 16 18.22 4.23 -1.17
CA ASP A 16 18.70 4.39 0.22
C ASP A 16 17.88 3.56 1.25
N ASN A 17 16.96 2.73 0.76
CA ASN A 17 15.99 1.96 1.53
C ASN A 17 16.63 0.63 1.99
N ASP A 18 17.55 0.72 2.95
CA ASP A 18 18.23 -0.43 3.56
C ASP A 18 17.87 -0.57 5.05
N VAL A 19 18.29 -1.68 5.66
CA VAL A 19 18.15 -1.91 7.09
C VAL A 19 19.08 -0.98 7.89
N ASN A 20 18.59 -0.49 9.03
CA ASN A 20 19.39 0.27 9.98
C ASN A 20 20.37 -0.63 10.78
N GLU A 21 21.10 -0.05 11.72
CA GLU A 21 22.11 -0.75 12.56
C GLU A 21 21.55 -1.94 13.36
N TYR A 22 20.22 -2.06 13.50
CA TYR A 22 19.55 -3.17 14.17
C TYR A 22 19.00 -4.23 13.21
N GLY A 23 19.21 -4.10 11.90
CA GLY A 23 18.70 -5.02 10.89
C GLY A 23 17.21 -4.84 10.60
N LEU A 24 16.65 -3.64 10.85
CA LEU A 24 15.26 -3.30 10.61
C LEU A 24 15.13 -2.23 9.51
N TYR A 25 14.12 -2.34 8.66
CA TYR A 25 13.79 -1.30 7.70
C TYR A 25 13.05 -0.14 8.39
N ASP A 26 13.48 1.08 8.11
CA ASP A 26 12.74 2.27 8.50
C ASP A 26 11.76 2.68 7.40
N TYR A 27 10.53 3.02 7.76
CA TYR A 27 9.56 3.56 6.81
C TYR A 27 9.07 4.94 7.28
N LYS A 28 9.75 5.98 6.80
CA LYS A 28 9.67 7.37 7.27
C LYS A 28 8.25 7.94 7.37
N TYR A 29 7.31 7.46 6.55
CA TYR A 29 5.96 8.02 6.47
C TYR A 29 4.87 7.01 6.86
N LEU A 30 5.19 5.95 7.62
CA LEU A 30 4.24 4.89 7.93
C LEU A 30 3.11 5.42 8.80
N ASP A 31 3.46 6.15 9.86
CA ASP A 31 2.53 6.68 10.84
C ASP A 31 1.51 7.64 10.23
N HIS A 32 1.88 8.30 9.13
CA HIS A 32 1.01 9.24 8.44
C HIS A 32 -0.28 8.57 7.97
N TYR A 33 -0.25 7.26 7.67
CA TYR A 33 -1.45 6.52 7.29
C TYR A 33 -2.50 6.41 8.40
N TRP A 34 -2.15 6.69 9.66
CA TRP A 34 -3.08 6.74 10.79
C TRP A 34 -3.33 8.16 11.31
N THR A 35 -2.48 9.12 10.98
CA THR A 35 -2.56 10.49 11.53
C THR A 35 -3.04 11.54 10.52
N GLU A 36 -2.89 11.31 9.21
CA GLU A 36 -3.27 12.26 8.16
C GLU A 36 -4.59 11.90 7.47
N LYS A 37 -5.40 12.92 7.16
CA LYS A 37 -6.59 12.77 6.33
C LYS A 37 -6.22 12.35 4.90
N GLY A 38 -7.12 11.63 4.24
CA GLY A 38 -6.92 11.16 2.87
C GLY A 38 -5.91 10.01 2.77
N ARG A 39 -5.47 9.41 3.88
CA ARG A 39 -4.67 8.19 3.88
C ARG A 39 -5.46 7.03 4.49
N HIS A 40 -5.31 5.86 3.88
CA HIS A 40 -6.16 4.71 4.13
C HIS A 40 -5.32 3.42 4.16
N PRO A 41 -4.97 2.94 5.36
CA PRO A 41 -4.31 1.66 5.53
C PRO A 41 -5.34 0.52 5.55
N PHE A 42 -5.08 -0.54 4.80
CA PHE A 42 -5.91 -1.75 4.76
C PHE A 42 -5.06 -2.99 4.98
N PHE A 43 -5.57 -3.92 5.80
CA PHE A 43 -5.03 -5.27 5.87
C PHE A 43 -5.76 -6.21 4.93
N VAL A 44 -5.00 -7.09 4.27
CA VAL A 44 -5.54 -8.21 3.51
C VAL A 44 -5.53 -9.44 4.40
N ILE A 45 -6.71 -9.96 4.75
CA ILE A 45 -6.85 -11.16 5.58
C ILE A 45 -7.36 -12.32 4.75
N ARG A 46 -6.70 -13.48 4.82
CA ARG A 46 -7.15 -14.73 4.20
C ARG A 46 -7.20 -15.83 5.26
N SER A 47 -8.39 -16.42 5.45
CA SER A 47 -8.61 -17.50 6.42
C SER A 47 -8.11 -17.14 7.83
N GLY A 48 -8.42 -15.92 8.29
CA GLY A 48 -8.03 -15.42 9.61
C GLY A 48 -6.54 -15.08 9.78
N LYS A 49 -5.74 -15.10 8.70
CA LYS A 49 -4.32 -14.75 8.73
C LYS A 49 -4.03 -13.51 7.88
N LEU A 50 -3.08 -12.70 8.34
CA LEU A 50 -2.56 -11.57 7.56
C LEU A 50 -1.86 -12.09 6.31
N ALA A 51 -2.39 -11.70 5.15
CA ALA A 51 -1.93 -12.13 3.84
C ALA A 51 -1.25 -11.00 3.06
N GLY A 52 -1.36 -9.76 3.53
CA GLY A 52 -0.84 -8.58 2.84
C GLY A 52 -1.47 -7.29 3.38
N PHE A 53 -1.22 -6.20 2.68
CA PHE A 53 -1.77 -4.89 3.01
C PHE A 53 -1.86 -4.00 1.75
N VAL A 54 -2.63 -2.92 1.86
CA VAL A 54 -2.68 -1.83 0.89
C VAL A 54 -2.60 -0.50 1.63
N LEU A 55 -1.72 0.38 1.18
CA LEU A 55 -1.61 1.76 1.67
C LEU A 55 -2.07 2.70 0.56
N ALA A 56 -3.31 3.18 0.67
CA ALA A 56 -3.88 4.13 -0.29
C ALA A 56 -3.81 5.56 0.24
N ARG A 57 -3.57 6.53 -0.64
CA ARG A 57 -3.56 7.96 -0.30
C ARG A 57 -4.18 8.80 -1.40
N GLU A 58 -4.85 9.87 -1.00
CA GLU A 58 -5.30 10.92 -1.90
C GLU A 58 -4.07 11.70 -2.43
N VAL A 59 -4.08 12.00 -3.72
CA VAL A 59 -3.07 12.77 -4.43
C VAL A 59 -3.78 13.72 -5.39
N THR A 60 -3.21 14.90 -5.59
CA THR A 60 -3.61 15.84 -6.64
C THR A 60 -2.61 15.78 -7.79
N VAL A 61 -3.08 16.01 -9.01
CA VAL A 61 -2.19 16.08 -10.18
C VAL A 61 -1.95 17.54 -10.52
N ALA A 62 -0.75 17.91 -10.95
CA ALA A 62 -0.47 19.29 -11.35
C ALA A 62 -1.45 19.72 -12.46
N GLY A 63 -2.18 20.81 -12.22
CA GLY A 63 -3.23 21.31 -13.14
C GLY A 63 -4.62 20.68 -12.96
N ASP A 64 -4.77 19.69 -12.07
CA ASP A 64 -6.05 19.05 -11.73
C ASP A 64 -6.14 18.87 -10.20
N LEU A 65 -6.88 19.78 -9.56
CA LEU A 65 -7.09 19.78 -8.10
C LEU A 65 -8.11 18.73 -7.65
N SER A 66 -8.70 17.95 -8.57
CA SER A 66 -9.60 16.87 -8.17
C SER A 66 -8.80 15.79 -7.42
N PRO A 67 -9.26 15.38 -6.22
CA PRO A 67 -8.56 14.36 -5.45
C PRO A 67 -8.64 13.02 -6.19
N ARG A 68 -7.48 12.43 -6.47
CA ARG A 68 -7.33 11.07 -6.99
C ARG A 68 -6.79 10.18 -5.91
N VAL A 69 -7.05 8.88 -5.98
CA VAL A 69 -6.48 7.93 -5.02
C VAL A 69 -5.36 7.14 -5.68
N SER A 70 -4.19 7.18 -5.06
CA SER A 70 -3.02 6.37 -5.39
C SER A 70 -2.89 5.25 -4.37
N MET A 71 -2.66 4.03 -4.85
CA MET A 71 -2.18 2.94 -3.99
C MET A 71 -0.67 3.09 -3.91
N GLY A 72 -0.20 3.76 -2.85
CA GLY A 72 1.23 4.01 -2.64
C GLY A 72 2.00 2.71 -2.43
N GLU A 73 1.46 1.82 -1.59
CA GLU A 73 2.00 0.47 -1.40
C GLU A 73 0.91 -0.58 -1.56
N PHE A 74 1.24 -1.68 -2.23
CA PHE A 74 0.34 -2.83 -2.39
C PHE A 74 1.15 -4.11 -2.30
N SER A 75 0.92 -4.91 -1.27
CA SER A 75 1.69 -6.14 -1.08
C SER A 75 0.83 -7.31 -0.67
N ILE A 76 1.06 -8.45 -1.33
CA ILE A 76 0.60 -9.77 -0.92
C ILE A 76 1.84 -10.56 -0.51
N LEU A 77 1.86 -11.09 0.70
CA LEU A 77 2.97 -11.90 1.22
C LEU A 77 3.19 -13.11 0.32
N ARG A 78 4.46 -13.49 0.12
CA ARG A 78 4.89 -14.51 -0.86
C ARG A 78 4.11 -15.84 -0.78
N LYS A 79 3.82 -16.33 0.43
CA LYS A 79 3.01 -17.54 0.69
C LYS A 79 1.58 -17.50 0.12
N TYR A 80 1.04 -16.30 -0.09
CA TYR A 80 -0.33 -16.04 -0.54
C TYR A 80 -0.41 -15.65 -2.03
N ARG A 81 0.73 -15.49 -2.70
CA ARG A 81 0.78 -15.15 -4.14
C ARG A 81 0.30 -16.30 -5.01
N ARG A 82 -0.01 -15.97 -6.28
CA ARG A 82 -0.50 -16.90 -7.32
C ARG A 82 -1.82 -17.62 -6.99
N LYS A 83 -2.57 -17.09 -6.02
CA LYS A 83 -3.89 -17.61 -5.59
C LYS A 83 -5.05 -16.65 -5.92
N GLY A 84 -4.84 -15.69 -6.82
CA GLY A 84 -5.85 -14.69 -7.20
C GLY A 84 -6.08 -13.55 -6.19
N ILE A 85 -5.56 -13.65 -4.97
CA ILE A 85 -5.81 -12.69 -3.87
C ILE A 85 -5.48 -11.24 -4.26
N GLY A 86 -4.33 -11.00 -4.91
CA GLY A 86 -3.95 -9.65 -5.33
C GLY A 86 -4.94 -9.03 -6.33
N ASN A 87 -5.47 -9.84 -7.26
CA ASN A 87 -6.47 -9.37 -8.22
C ASN A 87 -7.80 -9.01 -7.53
N GLU A 88 -8.27 -9.89 -6.62
CA GLU A 88 -9.48 -9.66 -5.82
C GLU A 88 -9.38 -8.36 -5.00
N VAL A 89 -8.24 -8.15 -4.34
CA VAL A 89 -7.98 -6.94 -3.55
C VAL A 89 -7.96 -5.71 -4.46
N ALA A 90 -7.24 -5.74 -5.58
CA ALA A 90 -7.16 -4.60 -6.50
C ALA A 90 -8.55 -4.19 -7.04
N ILE A 91 -9.37 -5.14 -7.47
CA ILE A 91 -10.75 -4.88 -7.91
C ILE A 91 -11.56 -4.21 -6.80
N LYS A 92 -11.45 -4.71 -5.57
CA LYS A 92 -12.15 -4.13 -4.41
C LYS A 92 -11.70 -2.70 -4.12
N MET A 93 -10.39 -2.44 -4.19
CA MET A 93 -9.83 -1.10 -3.99
C MET A 93 -10.33 -0.12 -5.06
N PHE A 94 -10.31 -0.50 -6.33
CA PHE A 94 -10.86 0.35 -7.40
C PHE A 94 -12.35 0.60 -7.23
N GLY A 95 -13.13 -0.41 -6.82
CA GLY A 95 -14.56 -0.25 -6.53
C GLY A 95 -14.83 0.73 -5.38
N MET A 96 -14.02 0.68 -4.31
CA MET A 96 -14.13 1.55 -3.15
C MET A 96 -13.90 3.02 -3.51
N PHE A 97 -12.85 3.31 -4.28
CA PHE A 97 -12.46 4.69 -4.60
C PHE A 97 -13.15 5.26 -5.85
N LYS A 98 -13.66 4.43 -6.77
CA LYS A 98 -14.51 4.91 -7.88
C LYS A 98 -15.81 5.56 -7.39
N ARG A 99 -16.30 5.17 -6.21
CA ARG A 99 -17.49 5.76 -5.57
C ARG A 99 -17.25 7.14 -4.95
N ILE A 100 -16.00 7.54 -4.73
CA ILE A 100 -15.66 8.83 -4.10
C ILE A 100 -15.55 9.96 -5.15
N GLY A 101 -15.36 9.63 -6.43
CA GLY A 101 -15.33 10.59 -7.55
C GLY A 101 -16.69 10.98 -8.15
N ARG A 102 -17.81 10.64 -7.49
CA ARG A 102 -19.17 11.10 -7.85
C ARG A 102 -19.78 11.82 -6.66
N SER A 103 -19.29 13.02 -6.35
CA SER A 103 -20.14 14.02 -5.70
C SER A 103 -20.77 14.90 -6.77
N ILE A 104 -22.08 14.98 -6.61
CA ILE A 104 -23.12 15.82 -7.21
C ILE A 104 -22.67 17.26 -7.47
#